data_AF-A0A0Q7BMI5-F1
#
_entry.id   AF-A0A0Q7BMI5-F1
#
_cell.length_a   1.000
_cell.length_b   1.000
_cell.length_c   1.000
_cell.angle_alpha   90.00
_cell.angle_beta   90.00
_cell.angle_gamma   90.00
#
_symmetry.space_group_name_H-M   'P 1'
#
loop_
_entity.id
_entity.type
_entity.pdbx_description
1 polymer ?
#
loop_
_entity_poly.entity_id
_entity_poly.type
_entity_poly.pdbx_seq_one_letter_code
_entity_poly.pdbx_strand_id
1 'polypeptide(L)'
;MSGADGSDEGLTDADLLAAHVAGDRDAFGLLFARHRDRLWAVAVRTMGNREDAADGLQDGMVAAYRRAGTFRGDAAVTTWLHRVVVNACLDRLRAAKVRRTEALPDDLDERDRGSLRSATDDAADPAEHAARVERRTLVLDALRTLPDDQRAALVLVDMEGYPVAEAAQILDCAVGTVKSRCSRGRARLAELLAPLLDTAERDPHDTPARNPVPPSTVEPTDAPRGPPPVVER
;
A
#
# COMPACT_ATOMS: atom_id res chain seq x y z
N MET A 1 -7.85 23.40 38.87
CA MET A 1 -6.83 22.58 38.18
C MET A 1 -7.07 22.74 36.67
N SER A 2 -6.96 23.93 36.11
CA SER A 2 -5.76 24.65 35.63
C SER A 2 -4.94 23.87 34.59
N GLY A 3 -5.43 23.91 33.34
CA GLY A 3 -4.66 24.41 32.19
C GLY A 3 -3.55 23.52 31.62
N ALA A 4 -3.89 22.74 30.59
CA ALA A 4 -2.98 22.29 29.54
C ALA A 4 -3.82 21.87 28.31
N ASP A 5 -4.52 22.82 27.69
CA ASP A 5 -5.37 22.56 26.50
C ASP A 5 -5.07 23.58 25.38
N GLY A 6 -3.79 23.73 25.03
CA GLY A 6 -3.41 24.73 24.02
C GLY A 6 -2.00 24.67 23.45
N SER A 7 -1.20 23.64 23.76
CA SER A 7 0.15 23.46 23.19
C SER A 7 0.23 22.42 22.08
N ASP A 8 -0.86 21.69 21.81
CA ASP A 8 -0.83 20.51 20.92
C ASP A 8 -1.09 20.85 19.44
N GLU A 9 -1.74 21.99 19.17
CA GLU A 9 -2.19 22.39 17.82
C GLU A 9 -1.07 22.88 16.87
N GLY A 10 0.20 22.87 17.30
CA GLY A 10 1.32 23.40 16.51
C GLY A 10 2.58 22.55 16.45
N LEU A 11 2.66 21.43 17.18
CA LEU A 11 3.88 20.62 17.20
C LEU A 11 3.99 19.74 15.95
N THR A 12 5.13 19.85 15.28
CA THR A 12 5.45 18.96 14.17
C THR A 12 5.79 17.57 14.71
N ASP A 13 5.75 16.56 13.84
CA ASP A 13 6.14 15.21 14.23
C ASP A 13 7.58 15.13 14.73
N ALA A 14 8.46 16.00 14.20
CA ALA A 14 9.84 16.11 14.63
C ALA A 14 9.94 16.71 16.04
N ASP A 15 9.12 17.71 16.36
CA ASP A 15 9.08 18.31 17.70
C ASP A 15 8.57 17.32 18.74
N LEU A 16 7.51 16.57 18.43
CA LEU A 16 6.98 15.52 19.31
C LEU A 16 8.01 14.42 19.55
N LEU A 17 8.73 13.99 18.49
CA LEU A 17 9.78 12.99 18.64
C LEU A 17 10.96 13.52 19.47
N ALA A 18 11.35 14.79 19.29
CA ALA A 18 12.40 15.43 20.08
C ALA A 18 12.00 15.60 21.55
N ALA A 19 10.76 16.01 21.83
CA ALA A 19 10.23 16.11 23.19
C ALA A 19 10.24 14.76 23.92
N HIS A 20 9.83 13.69 23.22
CA HIS A 20 9.93 12.32 23.74
C HIS A 20 11.37 11.94 24.08
N VAL A 21 12.32 12.22 23.20
CA VAL A 21 13.76 11.99 23.47
C VAL A 21 14.26 12.82 24.66
N ALA A 22 13.71 14.02 24.86
CA ALA A 22 14.00 14.87 26.02
C ALA A 22 13.33 14.40 27.32
N GLY A 23 12.49 13.37 27.28
CA GLY A 23 11.86 12.75 28.46
C GLY A 23 10.40 13.11 28.68
N ASP A 24 9.75 13.80 27.74
CA ASP A 24 8.30 13.99 27.75
C ASP A 24 7.60 12.65 27.50
N ARG A 25 6.85 12.18 28.51
CA ARG A 25 6.19 10.86 28.48
C ARG A 25 4.96 10.82 27.57
N ASP A 26 4.36 11.97 27.28
CA ASP A 26 3.09 12.06 26.54
C ASP A 26 3.36 12.32 25.05
N ALA A 27 4.48 12.95 24.72
CA ALA A 27 4.84 13.34 23.35
C ALA A 27 4.84 12.18 22.33
N PHE A 28 5.36 10.99 22.71
CA PHE A 28 5.31 9.83 21.81
C PHE A 28 3.88 9.31 21.61
N GLY A 29 3.05 9.37 22.65
CA GLY A 29 1.65 8.97 22.58
C GLY A 29 0.86 9.83 21.60
N LEU A 30 1.09 11.15 21.63
CA LEU A 30 0.51 12.11 20.70
C LEU A 30 0.98 11.87 19.26
N LEU A 31 2.29 11.70 19.06
CA LEU A 31 2.86 11.37 17.75
C LEU A 31 2.24 10.08 17.18
N PHE A 32 2.13 9.05 18.02
CA PHE A 32 1.55 7.79 17.60
C PHE A 32 0.06 7.93 17.28
N ALA A 33 -0.72 8.62 18.12
CA ALA A 33 -2.14 8.83 17.91
C ALA A 33 -2.42 9.50 16.55
N ARG A 34 -1.59 10.48 16.15
CA ARG A 34 -1.67 11.16 14.85
C ARG A 34 -1.52 10.21 13.66
N HIS A 35 -0.67 9.18 13.79
CA HIS A 35 -0.31 8.27 12.68
C HIS A 35 -0.92 6.88 12.79
N ARG A 36 -1.65 6.61 13.88
CA ARG A 36 -2.15 5.28 14.24
C ARG A 36 -2.93 4.62 13.12
N ASP A 37 -3.89 5.32 12.53
CA ASP A 37 -4.79 4.73 11.53
C ASP A 37 -4.03 4.29 10.28
N ARG A 38 -3.06 5.10 9.84
CA ARG A 38 -2.23 4.78 8.68
C ARG A 38 -1.27 3.62 9.00
N LEU A 39 -0.59 3.66 10.14
CA LEU A 39 0.29 2.58 10.59
C LEU A 39 -0.46 1.26 10.75
N TRP A 40 -1.68 1.32 11.30
CA TRP A 40 -2.59 0.18 11.41
C TRP A 40 -2.97 -0.37 10.04
N ALA A 41 -3.38 0.50 9.11
CA ALA A 41 -3.78 0.08 7.78
C ALA A 41 -2.61 -0.56 7.00
N VAL A 42 -1.39 -0.06 7.16
CA VAL A 42 -0.18 -0.69 6.62
C VAL A 42 0.09 -2.04 7.28
N ALA A 43 0.00 -2.13 8.61
CA ALA A 43 0.24 -3.37 9.35
C ALA A 43 -0.73 -4.48 8.93
N VAL A 44 -2.04 -4.19 8.85
CA VAL A 44 -3.05 -5.19 8.45
C VAL A 44 -2.80 -5.69 7.03
N ARG A 45 -2.47 -4.81 6.09
CA ARG A 45 -2.18 -5.23 4.70
C ARG A 45 -0.86 -5.98 4.58
N THR A 46 0.12 -5.68 5.43
CA THR A 46 1.41 -6.37 5.47
C THR A 46 1.31 -7.75 6.12
N MET A 47 0.58 -7.88 7.23
CA MET A 47 0.44 -9.13 7.98
C MET A 47 -0.64 -10.05 7.40
N GLY A 48 -1.62 -9.48 6.72
CA GLY A 48 -2.72 -10.24 6.14
C GLY A 48 -3.88 -10.46 7.10
N ASN A 49 -3.67 -10.62 8.40
CA ASN A 49 -4.77 -10.74 9.38
C ASN A 49 -4.67 -9.66 10.48
N ARG A 50 -5.77 -9.42 11.21
CA ARG A 50 -5.86 -8.34 12.19
C ARG A 50 -5.13 -8.64 13.49
N GLU A 51 -5.13 -9.89 13.93
CA GLU A 51 -4.51 -10.28 15.20
C GLU A 51 -2.99 -10.14 15.12
N ASP A 52 -2.38 -10.74 14.11
CA ASP A 52 -0.94 -10.59 13.85
C ASP A 52 -0.55 -9.14 13.53
N ALA A 53 -1.46 -8.35 12.93
CA ALA A 53 -1.22 -6.93 12.71
C ALA A 53 -1.24 -6.12 14.00
N ALA A 54 -2.08 -6.47 14.98
CA ALA A 54 -2.09 -5.84 16.29
C ALA A 54 -0.76 -6.07 17.00
N ASP A 55 -0.30 -7.31 17.00
CA ASP A 55 0.98 -7.66 17.60
C ASP A 55 2.16 -7.01 16.86
N GLY A 56 2.17 -7.07 15.52
CA GLY A 56 3.22 -6.45 14.72
C GLY A 56 3.27 -4.92 14.86
N LEU A 57 2.11 -4.27 14.95
CA LEU A 57 2.04 -2.83 15.23
C LEU A 57 2.57 -2.52 16.64
N GLN A 58 2.18 -3.30 17.65
CA GLN A 58 2.66 -3.14 19.01
C GLN A 58 4.18 -3.31 19.11
N ASP A 59 4.72 -4.37 18.51
CA ASP A 59 6.17 -4.61 18.44
C ASP A 59 6.89 -3.42 17.77
N GLY A 60 6.32 -2.93 16.66
CA GLY A 60 6.80 -1.75 15.96
C GLY A 60 6.77 -0.48 16.81
N MET A 61 5.69 -0.24 17.57
CA MET A 61 5.56 0.90 18.47
C MET A 61 6.58 0.85 19.60
N VAL A 62 6.75 -0.31 20.25
CA VAL A 62 7.73 -0.49 21.33
C VAL A 62 9.14 -0.26 20.80
N ALA A 63 9.46 -0.79 19.62
CA ALA A 63 10.73 -0.56 18.96
C ALA A 63 10.94 0.93 18.62
N ALA A 64 9.91 1.60 18.11
CA ALA A 64 9.93 3.01 17.76
C ALA A 64 10.19 3.88 19.00
N TYR A 65 9.44 3.65 20.08
CA TYR A 65 9.59 4.33 21.35
C TYR A 65 11.02 4.22 21.89
N ARG A 66 11.59 3.01 21.90
CA ARG A 66 12.94 2.73 22.39
C ARG A 66 14.04 3.33 21.53
N ARG A 67 13.85 3.35 20.21
CA ARG A 67 14.87 3.79 19.24
C ARG A 67 14.69 5.23 18.77
N ALA A 68 13.76 5.99 19.35
CA ALA A 68 13.48 7.37 18.97
C ALA A 68 14.75 8.25 18.96
N GLY A 69 15.65 8.06 19.93
CA GLY A 69 16.94 8.78 19.99
C GLY A 69 17.92 8.47 18.84
N THR A 70 17.65 7.44 18.03
CA THR A 70 18.46 7.11 16.84
C THR A 70 17.97 7.80 15.58
N PHE A 71 16.84 8.52 15.63
CA PHE A 71 16.33 9.26 14.49
C PHE A 71 17.23 10.45 14.18
N ARG A 72 17.76 10.49 12.95
CA ARG A 72 18.73 11.50 12.52
C ARG A 72 18.15 12.65 11.68
N GLY A 73 16.87 12.60 11.33
CA GLY A 73 16.26 13.58 10.43
C GLY A 73 16.53 13.35 8.94
N ASP A 74 17.14 12.23 8.56
CA ASP A 74 17.45 11.90 7.15
C ASP A 74 16.18 11.66 6.28
N ALA A 75 15.02 11.49 6.92
CA ALA A 75 13.71 11.32 6.30
C ALA A 75 12.62 11.89 7.23
N ALA A 76 11.40 12.04 6.74
CA ALA A 76 10.26 12.41 7.58
C ALA A 76 10.05 11.39 8.72
N VAL A 77 9.58 11.87 9.87
CA VAL A 77 9.26 11.01 11.03
C VAL A 77 8.23 9.94 10.65
N THR A 78 7.26 10.27 9.81
CA THR A 78 6.27 9.32 9.26
C THR A 78 6.92 8.18 8.48
N THR A 79 7.85 8.49 7.58
CA THR A 79 8.63 7.48 6.82
C THR A 79 9.46 6.61 7.76
N TRP A 80 10.06 7.20 8.80
CA TRP A 80 10.79 6.44 9.82
C TRP A 80 9.86 5.54 10.64
N LEU A 81 8.69 6.00 11.06
CA LEU A 81 7.66 5.21 11.78
C LEU A 81 7.19 4.03 10.94
N HIS A 82 6.86 4.26 9.67
CA HIS A 82 6.50 3.20 8.73
C HIS A 82 7.61 2.17 8.59
N ARG A 83 8.89 2.58 8.52
CA ARG A 83 10.05 1.67 8.55
C ARG A 83 10.07 0.81 9.80
N VAL A 84 9.84 1.37 11.00
CA VAL A 84 9.81 0.56 12.23
C VAL A 84 8.73 -0.50 12.15
N VAL A 85 7.50 -0.09 11.82
CA VAL A 85 6.32 -0.94 11.89
C VAL A 85 6.34 -2.02 10.81
N VAL A 86 6.67 -1.67 9.57
CA VAL A 86 6.75 -2.64 8.47
C VAL A 86 7.84 -3.68 8.72
N ASN A 87 9.00 -3.27 9.23
CA ASN A 87 10.06 -4.23 9.53
C ASN A 87 9.71 -5.14 10.70
N ALA A 88 9.07 -4.62 11.75
CA ALA A 88 8.55 -5.46 12.84
C ALA A 88 7.53 -6.50 12.34
N CYS A 89 6.62 -6.09 11.44
CA CYS A 89 5.67 -6.99 10.78
C CYS A 89 6.40 -8.08 9.97
N LEU A 90 7.37 -7.70 9.13
CA LEU A 90 8.13 -8.65 8.32
C LEU A 90 8.95 -9.63 9.16
N ASP A 91 9.59 -9.16 10.23
CA ASP A 91 10.37 -10.01 11.13
C ASP A 91 9.47 -11.03 11.83
N ARG A 92 8.26 -10.63 12.23
CA ARG A 92 7.26 -11.54 12.78
C ARG A 92 6.82 -12.61 11.78
N LEU A 93 6.56 -12.23 10.53
CA LEU A 93 6.20 -13.18 9.47
C LEU A 93 7.32 -14.19 9.19
N ARG A 94 8.58 -13.72 9.17
CA ARG A 94 9.77 -14.58 9.03
C ARG A 94 9.89 -15.56 10.20
N ALA A 95 9.75 -15.08 11.44
CA ALA A 95 9.81 -15.92 12.63
C ALA A 95 8.69 -16.98 12.66
N ALA A 96 7.47 -16.63 12.24
CA ALA A 96 6.35 -17.56 12.17
C ALA A 96 6.57 -18.68 11.14
N LYS A 97 7.26 -18.40 10.03
CA LYS A 97 7.61 -19.42 9.02
C LYS A 97 8.65 -20.41 9.55
N VAL A 98 9.66 -19.93 10.29
CA VAL A 98 10.65 -20.81 10.92
C VAL A 98 9.98 -21.75 11.92
N ARG A 99 9.15 -21.22 12.83
CA ARG A 99 8.42 -22.05 13.81
C ARG A 99 7.52 -23.11 13.18
N ARG A 100 6.81 -22.78 12.10
CA ARG A 100 5.99 -23.73 11.33
C ARG A 100 6.79 -24.79 10.58
N THR A 101 8.05 -24.51 10.27
CA THR A 101 8.93 -25.50 9.62
C THR A 101 9.48 -26.50 10.65
N GLU A 102 9.54 -26.12 11.93
CA GLU A 102 10.00 -26.98 13.04
C GLU A 102 8.88 -27.78 13.71
N ALA A 103 7.62 -27.33 13.61
CA ALA A 103 6.43 -28.05 14.05
C ALA A 103 5.82 -28.88 12.91
N LEU A 104 5.40 -30.12 13.18
CA LEU A 104 4.60 -30.92 12.23
C LEU A 104 3.28 -30.18 11.94
N PRO A 105 2.73 -30.20 10.70
CA PRO A 105 1.65 -29.28 10.34
C PRO A 105 0.39 -29.59 11.14
N ASP A 106 -0.05 -28.61 11.94
CA ASP A 106 -1.43 -28.55 12.41
C ASP A 106 -2.16 -27.62 11.43
N ASP A 107 -3.07 -28.20 10.65
CA ASP A 107 -3.87 -27.52 9.65
C ASP A 107 -4.94 -26.66 10.35
N LEU A 108 -4.56 -25.47 10.82
CA LEU A 108 -5.50 -24.47 11.30
C LEU A 108 -5.50 -23.27 10.34
N ASP A 109 -6.27 -23.46 9.27
CA ASP A 109 -6.67 -22.44 8.31
C ASP A 109 -7.79 -21.57 8.96
N GLU A 110 -7.45 -20.79 9.99
CA GLU A 110 -8.40 -19.81 10.56
C GLU A 110 -8.50 -18.60 9.62
N ARG A 111 -9.49 -18.68 8.72
CA ARG A 111 -9.85 -17.63 7.77
C ARG A 111 -10.75 -16.60 8.45
N ASP A 112 -10.17 -15.63 9.15
CA ASP A 112 -10.94 -14.46 9.59
C ASP A 112 -11.02 -13.39 8.49
N ARG A 113 -12.24 -13.15 8.00
CA ARG A 113 -12.57 -12.16 6.97
C ARG A 113 -12.86 -10.81 7.61
N GLY A 114 -11.80 -10.11 8.04
CA GLY A 114 -11.90 -8.74 8.53
C GLY A 114 -11.89 -7.71 7.39
N SER A 115 -13.06 -7.19 7.01
CA SER A 115 -13.19 -6.06 6.09
C SER A 115 -12.50 -4.81 6.66
N LEU A 116 -11.44 -4.34 5.99
CA LEU A 116 -10.83 -3.04 6.27
C LEU A 116 -11.77 -1.95 5.75
N ARG A 117 -12.36 -1.13 6.62
CA ARG A 117 -12.96 0.14 6.22
C ARG A 117 -11.87 1.20 6.15
N SER A 118 -11.77 1.89 5.01
CA SER A 118 -11.05 3.16 4.93
C SER A 118 -12.05 4.23 5.35
N ALA A 119 -11.67 5.15 6.23
CA ALA A 119 -12.50 6.25 6.67
C ALA A 119 -12.57 7.35 5.58
N THR A 120 -13.16 7.01 4.45
CA THR A 120 -13.59 7.95 3.41
C THR A 120 -14.65 7.21 2.60
N ASP A 121 -15.93 7.45 2.83
CA ASP A 121 -16.98 7.17 1.84
C ASP A 121 -18.30 7.79 2.33
N ASP A 122 -18.51 9.04 1.91
CA ASP A 122 -19.82 9.67 1.84
C ASP A 122 -20.56 9.18 0.57
N ALA A 123 -21.85 8.87 0.73
CA ALA A 123 -22.89 8.76 -0.30
C ALA A 123 -22.58 7.90 -1.55
N ALA A 124 -22.58 6.57 -1.42
CA ALA A 124 -22.74 5.64 -2.55
C ALA A 124 -24.03 4.81 -2.36
N ASP A 125 -24.66 4.39 -3.47
CA ASP A 125 -25.75 3.41 -3.50
C ASP A 125 -25.34 2.17 -2.65
N PRO A 126 -26.21 1.65 -1.75
CA PRO A 126 -25.94 0.42 -1.00
C PRO A 126 -25.38 -0.73 -1.84
N ALA A 127 -25.84 -0.89 -3.09
CA ALA A 127 -25.34 -1.91 -4.01
C ALA A 127 -23.89 -1.63 -4.46
N GLU A 128 -23.57 -0.38 -4.80
CA GLU A 128 -22.22 0.05 -5.18
C GLU A 128 -21.24 -0.04 -4.00
N HIS A 129 -21.70 0.26 -2.79
CA HIS A 129 -20.92 0.04 -1.56
C HIS A 129 -20.60 -1.43 -1.36
N ALA A 130 -21.59 -2.31 -1.49
CA ALA A 130 -21.39 -3.75 -1.35
C ALA A 130 -20.38 -4.28 -2.38
N ALA A 131 -20.52 -3.91 -3.66
CA ALA A 131 -19.60 -4.31 -4.72
C ALA A 131 -18.16 -3.81 -4.49
N ARG A 132 -18.00 -2.58 -3.97
CA ARG A 132 -16.68 -2.03 -3.61
C ARG A 132 -16.03 -2.79 -2.46
N VAL A 133 -16.81 -3.15 -1.43
CA VAL A 133 -16.33 -3.93 -0.29
C VAL A 133 -15.91 -5.34 -0.72
N GLU A 134 -16.69 -5.98 -1.59
CA GLU A 134 -16.36 -7.29 -2.15
C GLU A 134 -15.06 -7.24 -2.96
N ARG A 135 -14.93 -6.28 -3.89
CA ARG A 135 -13.72 -6.09 -4.69
C ARG A 135 -12.49 -5.84 -3.83
N ARG A 136 -12.63 -5.00 -2.80
CA ARG A 136 -11.56 -4.75 -1.83
C ARG A 136 -11.15 -6.02 -1.11
N THR A 137 -12.10 -6.84 -0.69
CA THR A 137 -11.84 -8.11 0.00
C THR A 137 -11.04 -9.05 -0.90
N LEU A 138 -11.43 -9.18 -2.17
CA LEU A 138 -10.73 -10.02 -3.14
C LEU A 138 -9.29 -9.57 -3.39
N VAL A 139 -9.04 -8.25 -3.51
CA VAL A 139 -7.68 -7.71 -3.65
C VAL A 139 -6.84 -8.01 -2.41
N LEU A 140 -7.40 -7.82 -1.21
CA LEU A 140 -6.71 -8.12 0.04
C LEU A 140 -6.40 -9.61 0.18
N ASP A 141 -7.33 -10.49 -0.23
CA ASP A 141 -7.12 -11.94 -0.26
C ASP A 141 -6.03 -12.33 -1.25
N ALA A 142 -6.03 -11.77 -2.46
CA ALA A 142 -4.97 -12.02 -3.44
C ALA A 142 -3.60 -11.56 -2.93
N LEU A 143 -3.52 -10.39 -2.29
CA LEU A 143 -2.29 -9.88 -1.68
C LEU A 143 -1.71 -10.85 -0.64
N ARG A 144 -2.56 -11.45 0.21
CA ARG A 144 -2.13 -12.42 1.25
C ARG A 144 -1.40 -13.62 0.67
N THR A 145 -1.71 -14.03 -0.56
CA THR A 145 -1.06 -15.17 -1.23
C THR A 145 0.36 -14.87 -1.73
N LEU A 146 0.75 -13.60 -1.77
CA LEU A 146 2.08 -13.21 -2.25
C LEU A 146 3.16 -13.47 -1.18
N PRO A 147 4.42 -13.67 -1.60
CA PRO A 147 5.54 -13.60 -0.67
C PRO A 147 5.57 -12.26 0.08
N ASP A 148 5.84 -12.30 1.38
CA ASP A 148 5.71 -11.15 2.29
C ASP A 148 6.44 -9.90 1.79
N ASP A 149 7.66 -10.08 1.30
CA ASP A 149 8.47 -9.01 0.72
C ASP A 149 7.85 -8.38 -0.53
N GLN A 150 7.14 -9.16 -1.36
CA GLN A 150 6.42 -8.65 -2.53
C GLN A 150 5.17 -7.91 -2.10
N ARG A 151 4.40 -8.50 -1.15
CA ARG A 151 3.21 -7.87 -0.55
C ARG A 151 3.56 -6.51 0.06
N ALA A 152 4.59 -6.44 0.90
CA ALA A 152 5.00 -5.20 1.55
C ALA A 152 5.43 -4.11 0.53
N ALA A 153 6.11 -4.49 -0.55
CA ALA A 153 6.47 -3.56 -1.62
C ALA A 153 5.24 -2.97 -2.34
N LEU A 154 4.25 -3.81 -2.66
CA LEU A 154 2.99 -3.34 -3.26
C LEU A 154 2.18 -2.48 -2.29
N VAL A 155 2.11 -2.84 -1.01
CA VAL A 155 1.42 -2.04 0.00
C VAL A 155 2.01 -0.64 0.09
N LEU A 156 3.34 -0.52 0.17
CA LEU A 156 3.99 0.79 0.27
C LEU A 156 3.86 1.62 -1.01
N VAL A 157 4.08 1.03 -2.18
CA VAL A 157 4.11 1.78 -3.45
C VAL A 157 2.71 2.01 -4.00
N ASP A 158 1.93 0.93 -4.15
CA ASP A 158 0.66 0.98 -4.90
C ASP A 158 -0.52 1.37 -3.99
N MET A 159 -0.48 1.04 -2.69
CA MET A 159 -1.60 1.35 -1.77
C MET A 159 -1.36 2.60 -0.92
N GLU A 160 -0.13 2.80 -0.45
CA GLU A 160 0.23 3.95 0.39
C GLU A 160 0.85 5.12 -0.40
N GLY A 161 1.14 4.91 -1.69
CA GLY A 161 1.62 5.95 -2.60
C GLY A 161 3.07 6.39 -2.37
N TYR A 162 3.88 5.61 -1.64
CA TYR A 162 5.28 5.98 -1.44
C TYR A 162 6.06 5.94 -2.75
N PRO A 163 6.93 6.95 -3.02
CA PRO A 163 7.92 6.84 -4.07
C PRO A 163 8.79 5.60 -3.86
N VAL A 164 9.16 4.94 -4.96
CA VAL A 164 9.97 3.69 -4.91
C VAL A 164 11.26 3.88 -4.09
N ALA A 165 11.87 5.06 -4.14
CA ALA A 165 13.06 5.39 -3.35
C ALA A 165 12.77 5.40 -1.84
N GLU A 166 11.67 5.97 -1.39
CA GLU A 166 11.27 5.94 0.02
C GLU A 166 10.85 4.55 0.47
N ALA A 167 10.09 3.82 -0.37
CA ALA A 167 9.74 2.44 -0.08
C ALA A 167 10.99 1.56 0.09
N ALA A 168 12.04 1.81 -0.69
CA ALA A 168 13.33 1.12 -0.54
C ALA A 168 14.00 1.41 0.80
N GLN A 169 13.92 2.66 1.28
CA GLN A 169 14.38 3.02 2.60
C GLN A 169 13.52 2.38 3.71
N ILE A 170 12.19 2.30 3.55
CA ILE A 170 11.29 1.66 4.52
C ILE A 170 11.58 0.16 4.61
N LEU A 171 11.79 -0.51 3.47
CA LEU A 171 12.03 -1.96 3.39
C LEU A 171 13.50 -2.36 3.59
N ASP A 172 14.39 -1.39 3.85
CA ASP A 172 15.83 -1.57 4.01
C ASP A 172 16.45 -2.42 2.88
N CYS A 173 16.21 -2.02 1.63
CA CYS A 173 16.71 -2.73 0.46
C CYS A 173 17.03 -1.79 -0.70
N ALA A 174 17.69 -2.30 -1.74
CA ALA A 174 18.00 -1.51 -2.93
C ALA A 174 16.72 -1.11 -3.70
N VAL A 175 16.74 0.07 -4.32
CA VAL A 175 15.65 0.58 -5.19
C VAL A 175 15.27 -0.43 -6.29
N GLY A 176 16.27 -1.07 -6.90
CA GLY A 176 16.05 -2.13 -7.90
C GLY A 176 15.29 -3.34 -7.33
N THR A 177 15.54 -3.69 -6.06
CA THR A 177 14.84 -4.77 -5.36
C THR A 177 13.36 -4.44 -5.21
N VAL A 178 13.00 -3.22 -4.80
CA VAL A 178 11.60 -2.78 -4.73
C VAL A 178 10.92 -2.87 -6.09
N LYS A 179 11.54 -2.33 -7.15
CA LYS A 179 11.00 -2.42 -8.52
C LYS A 179 10.72 -3.87 -8.93
N SER A 180 11.68 -4.77 -8.67
CA SER A 180 11.54 -6.19 -9.00
C SER A 180 10.43 -6.89 -8.20
N ARG A 181 10.29 -6.55 -6.90
CA ARG A 181 9.25 -7.07 -6.01
C ARG A 181 7.87 -6.61 -6.46
N CYS A 182 7.70 -5.32 -6.76
CA CYS A 182 6.46 -4.77 -7.30
C CYS A 182 6.11 -5.39 -8.66
N SER A 183 7.08 -5.52 -9.56
CA SER A 183 6.83 -6.12 -10.88
C SER A 183 6.33 -7.56 -10.77
N ARG A 184 7.00 -8.42 -9.99
CA ARG A 184 6.58 -9.81 -9.78
C ARG A 184 5.25 -9.91 -9.03
N GLY A 185 5.06 -9.07 -8.02
CA GLY A 185 3.82 -9.01 -7.26
C GLY A 185 2.62 -8.61 -8.14
N ARG A 186 2.77 -7.58 -8.97
CA ARG A 186 1.73 -7.16 -9.93
C ARG A 186 1.41 -8.22 -10.96
N ALA A 187 2.42 -8.90 -11.51
CA ALA A 187 2.19 -10.01 -12.44
C ALA A 187 1.36 -11.13 -11.78
N ARG A 188 1.69 -11.49 -10.54
CA ARG A 188 0.93 -12.50 -9.80
C ARG A 188 -0.49 -12.05 -9.45
N LEU A 189 -0.67 -10.79 -9.06
CA LEU A 189 -2.02 -10.26 -8.82
C LEU A 189 -2.86 -10.22 -10.09
N ALA A 190 -2.27 -9.89 -11.25
CA ALA A 190 -2.97 -9.91 -12.52
C ALA A 190 -3.50 -11.32 -12.85
N GLU A 191 -2.72 -12.37 -12.62
CA GLU A 191 -3.17 -13.76 -12.77
C GLU A 191 -4.34 -14.12 -11.83
N LEU A 192 -4.24 -13.71 -10.55
CA LEU A 192 -5.23 -14.05 -9.52
C LEU A 192 -6.55 -13.27 -9.70
N LEU A 193 -6.49 -12.06 -10.24
CA LEU A 193 -7.63 -11.17 -10.38
C LEU A 193 -8.22 -11.14 -11.79
N ALA A 194 -7.57 -11.74 -12.80
CA ALA A 194 -8.07 -11.78 -14.18
C ALA A 194 -9.52 -12.28 -14.31
N PRO A 195 -9.95 -13.37 -13.63
CA PRO A 195 -11.34 -13.84 -13.73
C PRO A 195 -12.38 -12.83 -13.24
N LEU A 196 -11.98 -11.91 -12.35
CA LEU A 196 -12.85 -10.87 -11.79
C LEU A 196 -12.96 -9.65 -12.71
N LEU A 197 -11.91 -9.37 -13.49
CA LEU A 197 -11.93 -8.31 -14.49
C LEU A 197 -12.75 -8.72 -15.72
N ASP A 198 -12.62 -9.98 -16.15
CA ASP A 198 -13.42 -10.55 -17.25
C ASP A 198 -14.93 -10.63 -16.94
N THR A 199 -15.30 -10.72 -15.66
CA THR A 199 -16.72 -10.73 -15.24
C THR A 199 -17.29 -9.32 -15.10
N ALA A 200 -16.48 -8.33 -14.72
CA ALA A 200 -16.88 -6.92 -14.70
C ALA A 200 -17.15 -6.37 -16.10
N GLU A 201 -16.36 -6.78 -17.11
CA GLU A 201 -16.58 -6.38 -18.52
C GLU A 201 -17.81 -7.06 -19.17
N ARG A 202 -18.41 -8.07 -18.53
CA ARG A 202 -19.57 -8.81 -19.04
C ARG A 202 -20.91 -8.35 -18.48
N ASP A 203 -20.94 -7.29 -17.68
CA ASP A 203 -22.21 -6.73 -17.21
C ASP A 203 -22.99 -6.11 -18.40
N PRO A 204 -24.18 -6.65 -18.77
CA PRO A 204 -24.94 -6.16 -19.93
C PRO A 204 -25.42 -4.72 -19.80
N HIS A 205 -25.31 -4.13 -18.60
CA HIS A 205 -25.70 -2.75 -18.32
C HIS A 205 -24.60 -1.72 -18.54
N ASP A 206 -23.33 -2.11 -18.72
CA ASP A 206 -22.28 -1.19 -19.12
C ASP A 206 -22.17 -1.16 -20.66
N THR A 207 -23.08 -0.43 -21.30
CA THR A 207 -22.88 -0.06 -22.70
C THR A 207 -21.83 1.05 -22.71
N PRO A 208 -20.59 0.83 -23.19
CA PRO A 208 -19.70 1.95 -23.41
C PRO A 208 -20.37 2.81 -24.48
N ALA A 209 -20.69 4.06 -24.12
CA ALA A 209 -21.15 5.06 -25.07
C ALA A 209 -20.15 5.11 -26.22
N ARG A 210 -20.48 4.47 -27.34
CA ARG A 210 -19.70 4.52 -28.56
C ARG A 210 -19.62 5.98 -28.96
N ASN A 211 -18.43 6.56 -28.83
CA ASN A 211 -18.14 7.87 -29.37
C ASN A 211 -18.49 7.83 -30.88
N PRO A 212 -19.36 8.73 -31.39
CA PRO A 212 -19.70 8.73 -32.80
C PRO A 212 -18.43 9.04 -33.59
N VAL A 213 -18.03 8.14 -34.49
CA VAL A 213 -17.01 8.44 -35.50
C VAL A 213 -17.58 9.54 -36.39
N PRO A 214 -16.96 10.72 -36.51
CA PRO A 214 -17.44 11.73 -37.45
C PRO A 214 -17.30 11.20 -38.88
N PRO A 215 -18.23 11.52 -39.80
CA PRO A 215 -18.13 11.05 -41.17
C PRO A 215 -16.89 11.66 -41.84
N SER A 216 -15.90 10.82 -42.11
CA SER A 216 -14.78 11.15 -43.00
C SER A 216 -15.33 11.35 -44.40
N THR A 217 -15.45 12.60 -44.83
CA THR A 217 -15.62 12.95 -46.24
C THR A 217 -14.26 13.46 -46.71
N VAL A 218 -13.47 12.58 -47.31
CA VAL A 218 -12.29 12.99 -48.09
C VAL A 218 -12.50 12.44 -49.49
N GLU A 219 -12.77 13.35 -50.43
CA GLU A 219 -12.82 13.00 -51.85
C GLU A 219 -11.42 12.59 -52.34
N PRO A 220 -11.31 11.63 -53.27
CA PRO A 220 -10.04 11.28 -53.87
C PRO A 220 -9.66 12.32 -54.93
N THR A 221 -8.68 13.18 -54.64
CA THR A 221 -7.96 13.92 -55.69
C THR A 221 -6.87 13.01 -56.25
N ASP A 222 -7.15 12.47 -57.43
CA ASP A 222 -6.21 11.74 -58.26
C ASP A 222 -5.29 12.76 -58.99
N ALA A 223 -3.99 12.60 -58.83
CA ALA A 223 -2.98 13.25 -59.67
C ALA A 223 -1.72 12.38 -59.71
N PRO A 224 -1.28 11.90 -60.89
CA PRO A 224 -0.13 11.02 -60.99
C PRO A 224 1.18 11.79 -60.82
N ARG A 225 2.00 11.41 -59.83
CA ARG A 225 3.39 11.85 -59.72
C ARG A 225 4.24 11.07 -60.72
N GLY A 226 4.80 11.78 -61.72
CA GLY A 226 5.83 11.24 -62.60
C GLY A 226 7.15 10.94 -61.86
N PRO A 227 8.02 10.08 -62.41
CA PRO A 227 9.25 9.64 -61.75
C PRO A 227 10.32 10.75 -61.68
N PRO A 228 11.18 10.76 -60.64
CA PRO A 228 12.23 11.77 -60.47
C PRO A 228 13.39 11.56 -61.45
N PRO A 229 14.14 12.63 -61.83
CA PRO A 229 15.30 12.51 -62.69
C PRO A 229 16.50 11.90 -61.96
N VAL A 230 17.25 11.07 -62.69
CA VAL A 230 18.53 10.46 -62.31
C VAL A 230 19.62 11.53 -62.35
N VAL A 231 20.38 11.68 -61.26
CA VAL A 231 21.63 12.47 -61.27
C VAL A 231 22.79 11.47 -61.26
N GLU A 232 23.52 11.41 -62.36
CA GLU A 232 24.79 10.69 -62.48
C GLU A 232 25.93 11.49 -61.83
N ARG A 233 26.68 10.77 -60.97
CA ARG A 233 28.07 10.93 -60.49
C ARG A 233 28.65 12.32 -60.22
#